data_AF-A0A821LYM3-F1
#
_entry.id   AF-A0A821LYM3-F1
#
_cell.length_a   1.000
_cell.length_b   1.000
_cell.length_c   1.000
_cell.angle_alpha   90.00
_cell.angle_beta   90.00
_cell.angle_gamma   90.00
#
_symmetry.space_group_name_H-M   'P 1'
#
loop_
_entity.id
_entity.type
_entity.pdbx_description
1 polymer ?
#
loop_
_entity_poly.entity_id
_entity_poly.type
_entity_poly.pdbx_seq_one_letter_code
_entity_poly.pdbx_strand_id
1 'polypeptide(L)'
;MVEIQTNRSIDISNTINTAIMNWSPDGKNQFNELYKQLLNDDKDKFEAELAIKQLLVSLCKSCLQGSQSVETVIRIFGELQEIVSCSSIIGDLLADIFATLDVELFPNDDTITKDTYKQRFFQLINNSEHIVSTTLLMERLEIETLEYLDLIVSREQFSQKYVRIKTRLYYKQQKFNLLREESEGFAKTLTELNQNFSITKLTSEQLYDRLMALIGYFDIDPNRMLDLVIESFEYHLEYTKIYVNLLNLLHFDKITLCQ
;
A
#
# COMPACT_ATOMS: atom_id res chain seq x y z
N MET A 1 -12.63 -23.95 -33.57
CA MET A 1 -11.76 -23.57 -32.44
C MET A 1 -12.53 -22.76 -31.40
N VAL A 2 -13.27 -21.72 -31.80
CA VAL A 2 -14.18 -20.94 -30.92
C VAL A 2 -15.31 -21.80 -30.32
N GLU A 3 -15.98 -22.65 -31.10
CA GLU A 3 -17.07 -23.53 -30.61
C GLU A 3 -16.62 -24.57 -29.57
N ILE A 4 -15.35 -25.00 -29.63
CA ILE A 4 -14.80 -25.98 -28.69
C ILE A 4 -14.51 -25.32 -27.34
N GLN A 5 -13.98 -24.09 -27.34
CA GLN A 5 -13.78 -23.31 -26.12
C GLN A 5 -15.11 -22.93 -25.44
N THR A 6 -16.14 -22.60 -26.22
CA THR A 6 -17.47 -22.30 -25.64
C THR A 6 -18.11 -23.54 -25.00
N ASN A 7 -18.01 -24.71 -25.61
CA ASN A 7 -18.55 -25.95 -25.02
C ASN A 7 -17.81 -26.36 -23.75
N ARG A 8 -16.48 -26.20 -23.71
CA ARG A 8 -15.66 -26.47 -22.51
C ARG A 8 -15.99 -25.51 -21.36
N SER A 9 -16.22 -24.23 -21.66
CA SER A 9 -16.62 -23.22 -20.67
C SER A 9 -18.02 -23.47 -20.08
N ILE A 10 -18.96 -23.98 -20.89
CA ILE A 10 -20.30 -24.38 -20.44
C ILE A 10 -20.21 -25.58 -19.48
N ASP A 11 -19.35 -26.56 -19.77
CA ASP A 11 -19.19 -27.76 -18.95
C ASP A 11 -18.58 -27.45 -17.57
N ILE A 12 -17.58 -26.56 -17.53
CA ILE A 12 -17.00 -26.03 -16.28
C ILE A 12 -18.09 -25.31 -15.46
N SER A 13 -18.86 -24.43 -16.09
CA SER A 13 -19.92 -23.67 -15.42
C SER A 13 -21.02 -24.59 -14.86
N ASN A 14 -21.39 -25.64 -15.59
CA ASN A 14 -22.35 -26.63 -15.13
C ASN A 14 -21.81 -27.41 -13.92
N THR A 15 -20.54 -27.84 -13.97
CA THR A 15 -19.88 -28.54 -12.86
C THR A 15 -19.76 -27.68 -11.61
N ILE A 16 -19.52 -26.38 -11.77
CA ILE A 16 -19.52 -25.43 -10.65
C ILE A 16 -20.93 -25.28 -10.05
N ASN A 17 -21.96 -25.14 -10.89
CA ASN A 17 -23.33 -25.04 -10.43
C ASN A 17 -23.82 -26.31 -9.71
N THR A 18 -23.45 -27.49 -10.18
CA THR A 18 -23.76 -28.76 -9.48
C THR A 18 -23.02 -28.85 -8.15
N ALA A 19 -21.76 -28.40 -8.10
CA ALA A 19 -20.97 -28.38 -6.87
C ALA A 19 -21.58 -27.45 -5.80
N ILE A 20 -22.08 -26.27 -6.18
CA ILE A 20 -22.74 -25.33 -5.25
C ILE A 20 -24.02 -25.93 -4.68
N MET A 21 -24.81 -26.63 -5.50
CA MET A 21 -26.08 -27.21 -5.08
C MET A 21 -25.88 -28.44 -4.18
N ASN A 22 -24.90 -29.30 -4.49
CA ASN A 22 -24.70 -30.61 -3.85
C ASN A 22 -23.22 -30.86 -3.49
N TRP A 23 -22.62 -29.98 -2.67
CA TRP A 23 -21.18 -30.07 -2.34
C TRP A 23 -20.76 -31.41 -1.72
N SER A 24 -21.62 -32.01 -0.89
CA SER A 24 -21.37 -33.32 -0.28
C SER A 24 -22.48 -34.31 -0.69
N PRO A 25 -22.17 -35.50 -1.25
CA PRO A 25 -20.85 -36.11 -1.55
C PRO A 25 -20.37 -35.99 -3.01
N ASP A 26 -21.25 -35.71 -3.98
CA ASP A 26 -20.89 -35.80 -5.42
C ASP A 26 -20.19 -34.55 -5.95
N GLY A 27 -20.61 -33.35 -5.52
CA GLY A 27 -20.08 -32.08 -6.04
C GLY A 27 -18.59 -31.88 -5.77
N LYS A 28 -18.12 -32.21 -4.56
CA LYS A 28 -16.70 -32.17 -4.19
C LYS A 28 -15.84 -33.08 -5.07
N ASN A 29 -16.30 -34.31 -5.29
CA ASN A 29 -15.55 -35.29 -6.08
C ASN A 29 -15.48 -34.87 -7.55
N GLN A 30 -16.61 -34.43 -8.13
CA GLN A 30 -16.68 -33.91 -9.49
C GLN A 30 -15.74 -32.71 -9.68
N PHE A 31 -15.74 -31.75 -8.75
CA PHE A 31 -14.84 -30.59 -8.83
C PHE A 31 -13.37 -31.00 -8.68
N ASN A 32 -13.04 -31.93 -7.79
CA ASN A 32 -11.67 -32.40 -7.62
C ASN A 32 -11.16 -33.13 -8.87
N GLU A 33 -12.00 -33.94 -9.52
CA GLU A 33 -11.68 -34.58 -10.79
C GLU A 33 -11.44 -33.55 -11.89
N LEU A 34 -12.35 -32.57 -12.04
CA LEU A 34 -12.20 -31.46 -12.99
C LEU A 34 -10.89 -30.69 -12.73
N TYR A 35 -10.63 -30.31 -11.49
CA TYR A 35 -9.45 -29.55 -11.12
C TYR A 35 -8.14 -30.30 -11.42
N LYS A 36 -8.09 -31.60 -11.11
CA LYS A 36 -6.95 -32.47 -11.44
C LYS A 36 -6.77 -32.62 -12.95
N GLN A 37 -7.86 -32.73 -13.72
CA GLN A 37 -7.79 -32.79 -15.18
C GLN A 37 -7.19 -31.50 -15.77
N LEU A 38 -7.60 -30.33 -15.27
CA LEU A 38 -7.11 -29.03 -15.73
C LEU A 38 -5.66 -28.76 -15.30
N LEU A 39 -5.19 -29.37 -14.21
CA LEU A 39 -3.79 -29.27 -13.77
C LEU A 39 -2.81 -30.10 -14.60
N ASN A 40 -3.28 -31.15 -15.29
CA ASN A 40 -2.43 -32.08 -16.03
C ASN A 40 -1.88 -31.51 -17.35
N ASP A 41 -2.47 -30.44 -17.89
CA ASP A 41 -2.01 -29.75 -19.10
C ASP A 41 -1.52 -28.35 -18.73
N ASP A 42 -0.26 -28.02 -19.08
CA ASP A 42 0.32 -26.69 -18.81
C ASP A 42 -0.47 -25.55 -19.47
N LYS A 43 -1.23 -25.83 -20.54
CA LYS A 43 -2.12 -24.86 -21.19
C LYS A 43 -3.38 -24.57 -20.39
N ASP A 44 -3.80 -25.49 -19.53
CA ASP A 44 -5.06 -25.44 -18.80
C ASP A 44 -4.90 -24.97 -17.34
N LYS A 45 -3.68 -24.69 -16.87
CA LYS A 45 -3.42 -24.09 -15.55
C LYS A 45 -4.20 -22.79 -15.31
N PHE A 46 -4.32 -21.96 -16.34
CA PHE A 46 -5.12 -20.74 -16.28
C PHE A 46 -6.63 -21.06 -16.16
N GLU A 47 -7.12 -22.08 -16.88
CA GLU A 47 -8.51 -22.53 -16.78
C GLU A 47 -8.82 -23.12 -15.38
N ALA A 48 -7.85 -23.81 -14.77
CA ALA A 48 -7.96 -24.31 -13.39
C ALA A 48 -8.10 -23.17 -12.37
N GLU A 49 -7.28 -22.13 -12.48
CA GLU A 49 -7.34 -20.95 -11.62
C GLU A 49 -8.67 -20.20 -11.79
N LEU A 50 -9.14 -20.06 -13.03
CA LEU A 50 -10.44 -19.47 -13.36
C LEU A 50 -11.60 -20.28 -12.78
N ALA A 51 -11.56 -21.61 -12.84
CA ALA A 51 -12.59 -22.46 -12.27
C ALA A 51 -12.68 -22.29 -10.74
N ILE A 52 -11.54 -22.20 -10.04
CA ILE A 52 -11.52 -21.88 -8.60
C ILE A 52 -12.16 -20.51 -8.34
N LYS A 53 -11.72 -19.47 -9.06
CA LYS A 53 -12.26 -18.11 -8.90
C LYS A 53 -13.77 -18.08 -9.11
N GLN A 54 -14.27 -18.73 -10.18
CA GLN A 54 -15.69 -18.81 -10.47
C GLN A 54 -16.48 -19.53 -9.37
N LEU A 55 -15.94 -20.63 -8.84
CA LEU A 55 -16.55 -21.36 -7.73
C LEU A 55 -16.58 -20.50 -6.45
N LEU A 56 -15.48 -19.87 -6.07
CA LEU A 56 -15.42 -19.03 -4.86
C LEU A 56 -16.38 -17.83 -4.95
N VAL A 57 -16.42 -17.15 -6.11
CA VAL A 57 -17.34 -16.02 -6.33
C VAL A 57 -18.80 -16.47 -6.25
N SER A 58 -19.14 -17.58 -6.89
CA SER A 58 -20.51 -18.09 -6.90
C SER A 58 -20.96 -18.61 -5.54
N LEU A 59 -20.05 -19.23 -4.76
CA LEU A 59 -20.29 -19.59 -3.36
C LEU A 59 -20.57 -18.35 -2.50
N CYS A 60 -19.72 -17.32 -2.58
CA CYS A 60 -19.94 -16.07 -1.86
C CYS A 60 -21.29 -15.45 -2.24
N LYS A 61 -21.60 -15.34 -3.54
CA LYS A 61 -22.88 -14.78 -4.00
C LYS A 61 -24.09 -15.60 -3.54
N SER A 62 -24.00 -16.93 -3.56
CA SER A 62 -25.08 -17.82 -3.07
C SER A 62 -25.31 -17.69 -1.56
N CYS A 63 -24.24 -17.47 -0.79
CA CYS A 63 -24.31 -17.18 0.64
C CYS A 63 -25.02 -15.84 0.89
N LEU A 64 -24.62 -14.78 0.17
CA LEU A 64 -25.23 -13.46 0.30
C LEU A 64 -26.72 -13.48 -0.06
N GLN A 65 -27.09 -14.18 -1.13
CA GLN A 65 -28.48 -14.41 -1.55
C GLN A 65 -29.30 -15.22 -0.53
N GLY A 66 -28.63 -16.02 0.30
CA GLY A 66 -29.25 -16.86 1.34
C GLY A 66 -29.63 -18.26 0.88
N SER A 67 -29.14 -18.67 -0.28
CA SER A 67 -29.32 -20.03 -0.81
C SER A 67 -28.47 -21.03 -0.03
N GLN A 68 -27.34 -20.59 0.53
CA GLN A 68 -26.41 -21.41 1.34
C GLN A 68 -26.17 -20.74 2.70
N SER A 69 -25.97 -21.54 3.75
CA SER A 69 -25.61 -21.02 5.08
C SER A 69 -24.13 -20.60 5.13
N VAL A 70 -23.82 -19.62 5.97
CA VAL A 70 -22.44 -19.13 6.16
C VAL A 70 -21.53 -20.28 6.62
N GLU A 71 -21.99 -21.13 7.54
CA GLU A 71 -21.18 -22.25 8.04
C GLU A 71 -20.86 -23.26 6.93
N THR A 72 -21.82 -23.49 6.02
CA THR A 72 -21.65 -24.39 4.89
C THR A 72 -20.58 -23.86 3.95
N VAL A 73 -20.63 -22.56 3.62
CA VAL A 73 -19.65 -21.93 2.71
C VAL A 73 -18.25 -21.89 3.32
N ILE A 74 -18.12 -21.59 4.61
CA ILE A 74 -16.82 -21.61 5.30
C ILE A 74 -16.21 -23.01 5.33
N ARG A 75 -17.02 -24.04 5.58
CA ARG A 75 -16.58 -25.44 5.48
C ARG A 75 -16.06 -25.74 4.07
N ILE A 76 -16.78 -25.29 3.03
CA ILE A 76 -16.36 -25.48 1.63
C ILE A 76 -15.02 -24.80 1.35
N PHE A 77 -14.79 -23.58 1.85
CA PHE A 77 -13.50 -22.90 1.71
C PHE A 77 -12.35 -23.68 2.33
N GLY A 78 -12.54 -24.24 3.54
CA GLY A 78 -11.55 -25.10 4.18
C GLY A 78 -11.25 -26.35 3.37
N GLU A 79 -12.29 -27.02 2.84
CA GLU A 79 -12.12 -28.20 1.98
C GLU A 79 -11.42 -27.86 0.65
N LEU A 80 -11.64 -26.66 0.11
CA LEU A 80 -10.95 -26.19 -1.10
C LEU A 80 -9.46 -25.92 -0.85
N GLN A 81 -9.08 -25.45 0.34
CA GLN A 81 -7.66 -25.31 0.71
C GLN A 81 -6.94 -26.66 0.68
N GLU A 82 -7.60 -27.74 1.11
CA GLU A 82 -7.03 -29.11 1.04
C GLU A 82 -6.85 -29.58 -0.41
N ILE A 83 -7.82 -29.30 -1.29
CA ILE A 83 -7.77 -29.69 -2.71
C ILE A 83 -6.65 -28.97 -3.46
N VAL A 84 -6.48 -27.67 -3.20
CA VAL A 84 -5.57 -26.80 -3.97
C VAL A 84 -4.10 -26.98 -3.59
N SER A 85 -3.76 -27.78 -2.57
CA SER A 85 -2.39 -28.08 -2.14
C SER A 85 -1.52 -26.87 -1.75
N CYS A 86 -2.05 -25.65 -1.88
CA CYS A 86 -1.45 -24.37 -1.50
C CYS A 86 -2.51 -23.52 -0.79
N SER A 87 -2.46 -23.50 0.55
CA SER A 87 -3.46 -22.81 1.38
C SER A 87 -3.46 -21.28 1.19
N SER A 88 -2.32 -20.68 0.84
CA SER A 88 -2.19 -19.23 0.66
C SER A 88 -3.02 -18.70 -0.53
N ILE A 89 -3.10 -19.47 -1.62
CA ILE A 89 -3.79 -19.05 -2.85
C ILE A 89 -5.27 -18.79 -2.59
N ILE A 90 -5.94 -19.65 -1.82
CA ILE A 90 -7.36 -19.48 -1.51
C ILE A 90 -7.59 -18.25 -0.65
N GLY A 91 -6.72 -17.99 0.34
CA GLY A 91 -6.81 -16.81 1.19
C GLY A 91 -6.67 -15.52 0.38
N ASP A 92 -5.67 -15.45 -0.50
CA ASP A 92 -5.45 -14.30 -1.39
C ASP A 92 -6.63 -14.12 -2.35
N LEU A 93 -7.12 -15.18 -2.99
CA LEU A 93 -8.27 -15.09 -3.91
C LEU A 93 -9.54 -14.65 -3.18
N LEU A 94 -9.80 -15.17 -1.99
CA LEU A 94 -10.96 -14.77 -1.19
C LEU A 94 -10.89 -13.31 -0.77
N ALA A 95 -9.72 -12.80 -0.38
CA ALA A 95 -9.57 -11.39 -0.04
C ALA A 95 -9.85 -10.48 -1.25
N ASP A 96 -9.45 -10.87 -2.47
CA ASP A 96 -9.78 -10.13 -3.70
C ASP A 96 -11.28 -10.19 -4.03
N ILE A 97 -11.92 -11.35 -3.83
CA ILE A 97 -13.35 -11.53 -4.03
C ILE A 97 -14.14 -10.71 -3.02
N PHE A 98 -13.75 -10.74 -1.75
CA PHE A 98 -14.38 -9.93 -0.70
C PHE A 98 -14.26 -8.45 -1.03
N ALA A 99 -13.09 -7.95 -1.43
CA ALA A 99 -12.95 -6.56 -1.86
C ALA A 99 -13.86 -6.19 -3.03
N THR A 100 -14.00 -7.09 -4.01
CA THR A 100 -14.92 -6.87 -5.15
C THR A 100 -16.38 -6.81 -4.69
N LEU A 101 -16.79 -7.72 -3.81
CA LEU A 101 -18.15 -7.75 -3.25
C LEU A 101 -18.40 -6.54 -2.35
N ASP A 102 -17.39 -6.07 -1.63
CA ASP A 102 -17.44 -4.89 -0.78
C ASP A 102 -17.84 -3.67 -1.62
N VAL A 103 -17.12 -3.42 -2.72
CA VAL A 103 -17.46 -2.34 -3.67
C VAL A 103 -18.88 -2.48 -4.25
N GLU A 104 -19.33 -3.71 -4.56
CA GLU A 104 -20.70 -3.97 -5.04
C GLU A 104 -21.78 -3.66 -3.98
N LEU A 105 -21.47 -3.84 -2.69
CA LEU A 105 -22.42 -3.70 -1.58
C LEU A 105 -22.56 -2.26 -1.04
N PHE A 106 -21.56 -1.40 -1.25
CA PHE A 106 -21.51 -0.04 -0.71
C PHE A 106 -22.05 1.15 -1.56
N PRO A 107 -22.87 1.00 -2.63
CA PRO A 107 -23.66 2.11 -3.14
C PRO A 107 -24.96 2.33 -2.32
N ASN A 108 -24.96 3.44 -1.55
CA ASN A 108 -25.98 4.29 -0.87
C ASN A 108 -27.51 4.00 -0.88
N ASP A 109 -28.02 2.86 -1.34
CA ASP A 109 -29.46 2.57 -1.31
C ASP A 109 -29.86 1.67 -0.12
N ASP A 110 -30.50 2.28 0.88
CA ASP A 110 -31.05 1.65 2.09
C ASP A 110 -32.32 0.85 1.79
N THR A 111 -32.15 -0.27 1.09
CA THR A 111 -33.22 -1.27 0.94
C THR A 111 -33.03 -2.39 1.96
N ILE A 112 -34.11 -2.81 2.62
CA ILE A 112 -34.12 -3.88 3.65
C ILE A 112 -33.41 -5.17 3.18
N THR A 113 -33.53 -5.48 1.89
CA THR A 113 -32.83 -6.60 1.26
C THR A 113 -31.31 -6.42 1.28
N LYS A 114 -30.78 -5.23 0.98
CA LYS A 114 -29.34 -4.94 1.03
C LYS A 114 -28.78 -5.03 2.46
N ASP A 115 -29.55 -4.68 3.49
CA ASP A 115 -29.12 -4.83 4.89
C ASP A 115 -28.92 -6.31 5.27
N THR A 116 -29.81 -7.18 4.83
CA THR A 116 -29.69 -8.63 5.09
C THR A 116 -28.49 -9.23 4.32
N TYR A 117 -28.23 -8.73 3.10
CA TYR A 117 -27.03 -9.09 2.33
C TYR A 117 -25.74 -8.64 3.05
N LYS A 118 -25.68 -7.39 3.52
CA LYS A 118 -24.53 -6.85 4.27
C LYS A 118 -24.27 -7.64 5.55
N GLN A 119 -25.30 -7.97 6.32
CA GLN A 119 -25.15 -8.78 7.53
C GLN A 119 -24.52 -10.16 7.24
N ARG A 120 -24.98 -10.84 6.18
CA ARG A 120 -24.39 -12.12 5.76
C ARG A 120 -22.96 -11.96 5.26
N PHE A 121 -22.64 -10.87 4.57
CA PHE A 121 -21.29 -10.55 4.13
C PHE A 121 -20.33 -10.40 5.32
N PHE A 122 -20.71 -9.61 6.33
CA PHE A 122 -19.88 -9.43 7.52
C PHE A 122 -19.74 -10.72 8.33
N GLN A 123 -20.80 -11.53 8.43
CA GLN A 123 -20.72 -12.86 9.04
C GLN A 123 -19.75 -13.77 8.27
N LEU A 124 -19.78 -13.75 6.93
CA LEU A 124 -18.88 -14.53 6.11
C LEU A 124 -17.42 -14.13 6.34
N ILE A 125 -17.11 -12.82 6.36
CA ILE A 125 -15.76 -12.34 6.62
C ILE A 125 -15.29 -12.74 8.03
N ASN A 126 -16.09 -12.48 9.07
CA ASN A 126 -15.73 -12.80 10.45
C ASN A 126 -15.48 -14.30 10.66
N ASN A 127 -16.25 -15.18 10.01
CA ASN A 127 -16.03 -16.63 10.11
C ASN A 127 -14.88 -17.13 9.23
N SER A 128 -14.31 -16.29 8.36
CA SER A 128 -13.20 -16.65 7.45
C SER A 128 -11.80 -16.30 7.98
N GLU A 129 -11.67 -15.82 9.22
CA GLU A 129 -10.40 -15.35 9.81
C GLU A 129 -9.28 -16.41 9.80
N HIS A 130 -9.63 -17.70 9.89
CA HIS A 130 -8.67 -18.81 9.82
C HIS A 130 -8.18 -19.13 8.39
N ILE A 131 -8.84 -18.56 7.38
CA ILE A 131 -8.57 -18.78 5.95
C ILE A 131 -7.91 -17.54 5.33
N VAL A 132 -8.41 -16.35 5.69
CA VAL A 132 -7.95 -15.06 5.18
C VAL A 132 -7.36 -14.24 6.32
N SER A 133 -6.10 -13.80 6.16
CA SER A 133 -5.43 -13.04 7.21
C SER A 133 -6.05 -11.65 7.38
N THR A 134 -6.04 -11.17 8.62
CA THR A 134 -6.51 -9.81 8.96
C THR A 134 -5.74 -8.72 8.21
N THR A 135 -4.45 -8.93 7.94
CA THR A 135 -3.63 -8.00 7.15
C THR A 135 -4.14 -7.85 5.72
N LEU A 136 -4.51 -8.95 5.05
CA LEU A 136 -5.05 -8.91 3.68
C LEU A 136 -6.42 -8.22 3.63
N LEU A 137 -7.27 -8.47 4.63
CA LEU A 137 -8.56 -7.78 4.74
C LEU A 137 -8.37 -6.26 4.90
N MET A 138 -7.46 -5.84 5.78
CA MET A 138 -7.14 -4.42 6.00
C MET A 138 -6.55 -3.73 4.77
N GLU A 139 -5.84 -4.46 3.91
CA GLU A 139 -5.24 -3.91 2.68
C GLU A 139 -6.26 -3.73 1.55
N ARG A 140 -7.34 -4.51 1.53
CA ARG A 140 -8.20 -4.65 0.35
C ARG A 140 -9.66 -4.20 0.54
N LEU A 141 -10.18 -4.22 1.77
CA LEU A 141 -11.57 -3.81 2.05
C LEU A 141 -11.72 -2.29 2.18
N GLU A 142 -12.94 -1.79 1.96
CA GLU A 142 -13.30 -0.39 2.15
C GLU A 142 -13.29 0.02 3.62
N ILE A 143 -13.01 1.29 3.89
CA ILE A 143 -12.80 1.82 5.26
C ILE A 143 -14.09 1.65 6.10
N GLU A 144 -15.25 1.82 5.47
CA GLU A 144 -16.58 1.57 6.01
C GLU A 144 -16.71 0.15 6.60
N THR A 145 -16.26 -0.85 5.84
CA THR A 145 -16.33 -2.26 6.21
C THR A 145 -15.33 -2.58 7.29
N LEU A 146 -14.12 -2.03 7.22
CA LEU A 146 -13.10 -2.20 8.25
C LEU A 146 -13.58 -1.66 9.62
N GLU A 147 -14.31 -0.54 9.63
CA GLU A 147 -14.90 0.03 10.84
C GLU A 147 -16.03 -0.86 11.37
N TYR A 148 -16.89 -1.40 10.51
CA TYR A 148 -17.96 -2.31 10.90
C TYR A 148 -17.44 -3.64 11.48
N LEU A 149 -16.31 -4.14 10.96
CA LEU A 149 -15.65 -5.36 11.42
C LEU A 149 -14.75 -5.13 12.64
N ASP A 150 -14.74 -3.93 13.23
CA ASP A 150 -13.88 -3.54 14.35
C ASP A 150 -12.36 -3.71 14.06
N LEU A 151 -11.96 -3.72 12.78
CA LEU A 151 -10.55 -3.80 12.36
C LEU A 151 -9.85 -2.43 12.44
N ILE A 152 -10.62 -1.35 12.44
CA ILE A 152 -10.16 0.01 12.69
C ILE A 152 -11.05 0.68 13.75
N VAL A 153 -10.46 1.61 14.52
CA VAL A 153 -11.15 2.30 15.62
C VAL A 153 -12.25 3.24 15.10
N SER A 154 -11.97 3.97 14.03
CA SER A 154 -12.91 4.92 13.43
C SER A 154 -12.45 5.32 12.04
N ARG A 155 -13.40 5.43 11.10
CA ARG A 155 -13.17 5.93 9.74
C ARG A 155 -12.63 7.36 9.74
N GLU A 156 -13.10 8.21 10.64
CA GLU A 156 -12.65 9.60 10.71
C GLU A 156 -11.18 9.67 11.13
N GLN A 157 -10.82 8.96 12.21
CA GLN A 157 -9.44 8.91 12.69
C GLN A 157 -8.50 8.29 11.66
N PHE A 158 -8.96 7.23 10.98
CA PHE A 158 -8.20 6.60 9.90
C PHE A 158 -7.98 7.57 8.74
N SER A 159 -9.03 8.27 8.29
CA SER A 159 -8.96 9.27 7.22
C SER A 159 -8.02 10.43 7.56
N GLN A 160 -8.10 10.95 8.79
CA GLN A 160 -7.17 11.98 9.26
C GLN A 160 -5.72 11.48 9.25
N LYS A 161 -5.47 10.25 9.71
CA LYS A 161 -4.14 9.64 9.70
C LYS A 161 -3.64 9.42 8.27
N TYR A 162 -4.50 8.92 7.38
CA TYR A 162 -4.20 8.73 5.96
C TYR A 162 -3.76 10.04 5.30
N VAL A 163 -4.54 11.12 5.48
CA VAL A 163 -4.20 12.45 4.95
C VAL A 163 -2.88 12.93 5.52
N ARG A 164 -2.64 12.83 6.84
CA ARG A 164 -1.37 13.25 7.45
C ARG A 164 -0.17 12.49 6.90
N ILE A 165 -0.28 11.17 6.73
CA ILE A 165 0.79 10.34 6.16
C ILE A 165 1.04 10.74 4.71
N LYS A 166 -0.01 10.86 3.91
CA LYS A 166 0.08 11.28 2.50
C LYS A 166 0.72 12.64 2.37
N THR A 167 0.29 13.61 3.18
CA THR A 167 0.87 14.95 3.17
C THR A 167 2.34 14.93 3.53
N ARG A 168 2.72 14.18 4.57
CA ARG A 168 4.13 14.03 4.97
C ARG A 168 4.95 13.35 3.88
N LEU A 169 4.42 12.33 3.21
CA LEU A 169 5.12 11.58 2.18
C LEU A 169 5.37 12.42 0.92
N TYR A 170 4.39 13.23 0.50
CA TYR A 170 4.45 13.95 -0.78
C TYR A 170 4.89 15.41 -0.67
N TYR A 171 4.66 16.09 0.46
CA TYR A 171 4.94 17.53 0.59
C TYR A 171 6.03 17.88 1.59
N LYS A 172 6.44 16.96 2.48
CA LYS A 172 7.58 17.24 3.36
C LYS A 172 8.87 17.03 2.57
N GLN A 173 9.52 18.13 2.18
CA GLN A 173 10.86 18.06 1.64
C GLN A 173 11.80 17.49 2.70
N GLN A 174 12.67 16.56 2.29
CA GLN A 174 13.77 16.12 3.13
C GLN A 174 14.87 17.17 3.02
N LYS A 175 14.85 18.13 3.93
CA LYS A 175 15.97 19.06 4.16
C LYS A 175 16.46 18.88 5.59
N PHE A 176 17.76 18.69 5.75
CA PHE A 176 18.37 18.45 7.04
C PHE A 176 18.72 19.76 7.70
N ASN A 177 18.09 20.01 8.84
CA ASN A 177 18.26 21.24 9.60
C ASN A 177 19.13 21.01 10.84
N LEU A 178 19.23 19.77 11.33
CA LEU A 178 19.97 19.44 12.54
C LEU A 178 21.25 18.68 12.23
N LEU A 179 22.34 19.01 12.94
CA LEU A 179 23.67 18.41 12.74
C LEU A 179 23.69 16.88 12.79
N ARG A 180 22.82 16.28 13.62
CA ARG A 180 22.73 14.82 13.77
C ARG A 180 22.03 14.10 12.61
N GLU A 181 21.28 14.83 11.80
CA GLU A 181 20.54 14.26 10.67
C GLU A 181 21.48 13.96 9.51
N GLU A 182 22.52 14.79 9.31
CA GLU A 182 23.48 14.66 8.21
C GLU A 182 24.87 15.16 8.64
N SER A 183 25.58 14.37 9.43
CA SER A 183 26.84 14.83 10.05
C SER A 183 27.97 15.09 9.05
N GLU A 184 27.97 14.43 7.88
CA GLU A 184 29.07 14.50 6.92
C GLU A 184 29.05 15.82 6.14
N GLY A 185 27.93 16.16 5.51
CA GLY A 185 27.77 17.42 4.79
C GLY A 185 27.85 18.62 5.73
N PHE A 186 27.34 18.55 6.96
CA PHE A 186 27.61 19.60 7.96
C PHE A 186 29.10 19.72 8.30
N ALA A 187 29.82 18.62 8.49
CA ALA A 187 31.26 18.66 8.75
C ALA A 187 32.06 19.22 7.56
N LYS A 188 31.71 18.83 6.32
CA LYS A 188 32.33 19.35 5.09
C LYS A 188 32.03 20.84 4.91
N THR A 189 30.80 21.24 5.20
CA THR A 189 30.37 22.64 5.16
C THR A 189 31.20 23.50 6.12
N LEU A 190 31.32 23.08 7.39
CA LEU A 190 32.17 23.75 8.36
C LEU A 190 33.65 23.75 7.96
N THR A 191 34.12 22.68 7.32
CA THR A 191 35.50 22.60 6.82
C THR A 191 35.75 23.59 5.68
N GLU A 192 34.80 23.79 4.76
CA GLU A 192 34.89 24.79 3.70
C GLU A 192 34.81 26.22 4.22
N LEU A 193 33.96 26.47 5.22
CA LEU A 193 33.80 27.80 5.82
C LEU A 193 35.03 28.23 6.64
N ASN A 194 35.67 27.32 7.38
CA ASN A 194 36.74 27.67 8.31
C ASN A 194 38.15 27.42 7.72
N GLN A 195 38.30 27.53 6.39
CA GLN A 195 39.61 27.41 5.74
C GLN A 195 40.49 28.64 6.01
N ASN A 196 41.81 28.45 5.94
CA ASN A 196 42.73 29.59 5.91
C ASN A 196 42.72 30.23 4.50
N PHE A 197 41.82 31.18 4.28
CA PHE A 197 41.63 31.83 2.98
C PHE A 197 42.87 32.57 2.45
N SER A 198 43.77 33.00 3.35
CA SER A 198 45.03 33.63 2.94
C SER A 198 45.96 32.66 2.21
N ILE A 199 45.94 31.38 2.63
CA ILE A 199 46.76 30.31 2.05
C ILE A 199 46.07 29.72 0.82
N THR A 200 44.78 29.40 0.94
CA THR A 200 44.02 28.73 -0.12
C THR A 200 43.71 29.66 -1.29
N LYS A 201 43.72 30.99 -1.08
CA LYS A 201 43.37 32.02 -2.07
C LYS A 201 41.98 31.80 -2.70
N LEU A 202 41.08 31.18 -1.95
CA LEU A 202 39.71 30.92 -2.38
C LEU A 202 38.93 32.23 -2.48
N THR A 203 38.18 32.44 -3.56
CA THR A 203 37.30 33.61 -3.70
C THR A 203 35.91 33.36 -3.10
N SER A 204 35.16 34.42 -2.83
CA SER A 204 33.78 34.34 -2.33
C SER A 204 32.86 33.55 -3.28
N GLU A 205 33.06 33.69 -4.59
CA GLU A 205 32.27 33.00 -5.61
C GLU A 205 32.57 31.50 -5.63
N GLN A 206 33.85 31.13 -5.51
CA GLN A 206 34.23 29.72 -5.45
C GLN A 206 33.74 29.04 -4.17
N LEU A 207 33.76 29.76 -3.03
CA LEU A 207 33.19 29.27 -1.79
C LEU A 207 31.67 29.10 -1.91
N TYR A 208 30.97 30.08 -2.50
CA TYR A 208 29.54 29.99 -2.79
C TYR A 208 29.18 28.74 -3.61
N ASP A 209 29.88 28.49 -4.72
CA ASP A 209 29.62 27.33 -5.57
C ASP A 209 29.78 26.00 -4.81
N ARG A 210 30.78 25.91 -3.92
CA ARG A 210 31.00 24.73 -3.08
C ARG A 210 29.89 24.53 -2.06
N LEU A 211 29.44 25.61 -1.41
CA LEU A 211 28.34 25.53 -0.45
C LEU A 211 27.02 25.16 -1.13
N MET A 212 26.73 25.70 -2.32
CA MET A 212 25.55 25.32 -3.10
C MET A 212 25.59 23.86 -3.51
N ALA A 213 26.77 23.35 -3.90
CA ALA A 213 26.96 21.93 -4.20
C ALA A 213 26.72 21.05 -2.95
N LEU A 214 27.18 21.47 -1.77
CA LEU A 214 26.93 20.74 -0.52
C LEU A 214 25.44 20.75 -0.13
N ILE A 215 24.76 21.90 -0.24
CA ILE A 215 23.30 21.99 -0.03
C ILE A 215 22.54 21.07 -0.98
N GLY A 216 22.94 21.03 -2.25
CA GLY A 216 22.30 20.18 -3.25
C GLY A 216 22.58 18.69 -3.08
N TYR A 217 23.81 18.32 -2.68
CA TYR A 217 24.23 16.93 -2.56
C TYR A 217 23.75 16.27 -1.26
N PHE A 218 23.86 17.01 -0.15
CA PHE A 218 23.52 16.50 1.18
C PHE A 218 22.12 16.92 1.64
N ASP A 219 21.36 17.65 0.82
CA ASP A 219 20.03 18.15 1.20
C ASP A 219 20.03 19.00 2.48
N ILE A 220 21.10 19.76 2.73
CA ILE A 220 21.19 20.68 3.86
C ILE A 220 20.12 21.78 3.71
N ASP A 221 19.45 22.14 4.81
CA ASP A 221 18.52 23.27 4.82
C ASP A 221 19.27 24.59 4.53
N PRO A 222 18.86 25.39 3.53
CA PRO A 222 19.53 26.64 3.19
C PRO A 222 19.54 27.67 4.33
N ASN A 223 18.52 27.70 5.19
CA ASN A 223 18.51 28.59 6.34
C ASN A 223 19.53 28.12 7.38
N ARG A 224 19.67 26.80 7.59
CA ARG A 224 20.73 26.28 8.45
C ARG A 224 22.11 26.57 7.88
N MET A 225 22.27 26.52 6.56
CA MET A 225 23.51 26.94 5.91
C MET A 225 23.83 28.41 6.24
N LEU A 226 22.85 29.31 6.16
CA LEU A 226 23.05 30.72 6.55
C LEU A 226 23.54 30.84 8.00
N ASP A 227 22.90 30.14 8.94
CA ASP A 227 23.32 30.15 10.34
C ASP A 227 24.81 29.78 10.46
N LEU A 228 25.23 28.71 9.79
CA LEU A 228 26.62 28.26 9.82
C LEU A 228 27.58 29.27 9.18
N VAL A 229 27.18 29.96 8.11
CA VAL A 229 28.00 31.05 7.54
C VAL A 229 28.19 32.17 8.55
N ILE A 230 27.12 32.58 9.24
CA ILE A 230 27.16 33.66 10.24
C ILE A 230 27.97 33.23 11.46
N GLU A 231 27.74 32.02 11.97
CA GLU A 231 28.51 31.42 13.08
C GLU A 231 30.01 31.40 12.72
N SER A 232 30.40 30.91 11.54
CA SER A 232 31.80 30.91 11.09
C SER A 232 32.37 32.32 10.92
N PHE A 233 31.56 33.28 10.44
CA PHE A 233 32.00 34.66 10.30
C PHE A 233 32.29 35.31 11.67
N GLU A 234 31.48 35.03 12.69
CA GLU A 234 31.70 35.53 14.06
C GLU A 234 33.09 35.16 14.60
N TYR A 235 33.57 33.95 14.31
CA TYR A 235 34.90 33.49 14.74
C TYR A 235 36.06 33.98 13.88
N HIS A 236 35.81 34.46 12.66
CA HIS A 236 36.83 34.76 11.65
C HIS A 236 36.70 36.16 11.03
N LEU A 237 36.69 37.19 11.89
CA LEU A 237 36.55 38.59 11.49
C LEU A 237 37.65 39.08 10.54
N GLU A 238 38.84 38.45 10.57
CA GLU A 238 39.94 38.75 9.65
C GLU A 238 39.55 38.54 8.16
N TYR A 239 38.54 37.71 7.89
CA TYR A 239 38.05 37.42 6.54
C TYR A 239 36.74 38.12 6.19
N THR A 240 36.43 39.24 6.87
CA THR A 240 35.18 40.02 6.67
C THR A 240 34.79 40.21 5.21
N LYS A 241 35.74 40.56 4.33
CA LYS A 241 35.44 40.81 2.92
C LYS A 241 34.90 39.57 2.19
N ILE A 242 35.41 38.38 2.52
CA ILE A 242 34.97 37.11 1.92
C ILE A 242 33.56 36.78 2.42
N TYR A 243 33.33 36.80 3.73
CA TYR A 243 32.03 36.48 4.30
C TYR A 243 30.93 37.46 3.90
N VAL A 244 31.19 38.78 3.89
CA VAL A 244 30.21 39.78 3.44
C VAL A 244 29.87 39.59 1.96
N ASN A 245 30.87 39.32 1.11
CA ASN A 245 30.61 39.02 -0.29
C ASN A 245 29.81 37.72 -0.46
N LEU A 246 30.14 36.68 0.32
CA LEU A 246 29.40 35.42 0.33
C LEU A 246 27.93 35.60 0.74
N LEU A 247 27.66 36.37 1.80
CA LEU A 247 26.30 36.69 2.23
C LEU A 247 25.51 37.45 1.16
N ASN A 248 26.16 38.35 0.42
CA ASN A 248 25.54 39.05 -0.71
C ASN A 248 25.20 38.09 -1.87
N LEU A 249 26.02 37.06 -2.11
CA LEU A 249 25.79 36.05 -3.14
C LEU A 249 24.68 35.06 -2.77
N LEU A 250 24.49 34.78 -1.48
CA LEU A 250 23.47 33.84 -1.01
C LEU A 250 22.03 34.38 -1.12
N HIS A 251 21.84 35.65 -1.48
CA HIS A 251 20.55 36.27 -1.79
C HIS A 251 19.43 36.02 -0.75
N PHE A 252 19.79 35.91 0.54
CA PHE A 252 18.79 35.73 1.59
C PHE A 252 17.91 36.97 1.75
N ASP A 253 16.62 36.75 1.95
CA ASP A 253 15.68 37.83 2.24
C ASP A 253 16.05 38.51 3.56
N LYS A 254 15.91 39.84 3.59
CA LYS A 254 16.21 40.65 4.80
C LYS A 254 15.42 40.18 6.03
N ILE A 255 14.24 39.60 5.81
CA ILE A 255 13.39 39.06 6.87
C ILE A 255 14.06 37.82 7.49
N THR A 256 14.56 36.91 6.66
CA THR A 256 15.25 35.69 7.10
C THR A 256 16.50 36.00 7.92
N LEU A 257 17.26 37.02 7.52
CA LEU A 257 18.44 37.48 8.27
C LEU A 257 18.13 38.14 9.62
N CYS A 258 16.90 38.64 9.82
CA CYS A 258 16.49 39.35 11.03
C CYS A 258 15.65 38.50 12.00
N GLN A 259 15.28 37.29 11.61
CA GLN A 259 14.54 36.31 12.43
C GLN A 259 15.51 35.46 13.23
#